data_AF-A0A535AU69-F1
#
_entry.id   AF-A0A535AU69-F1
#
_cell.length_a   1.000
_cell.length_b   1.000
_cell.length_c   1.000
_cell.angle_alpha   90.00
_cell.angle_beta   90.00
_cell.angle_gamma   90.00
#
_symmetry.space_group_name_H-M   'P 1'
#
loop_
_entity.id
_entity.type
_entity.pdbx_description
1 polymer ?
#
loop_
_entity_poly.entity_id
_entity_poly.type
_entity_poly.pdbx_seq_one_letter_code
_entity_poly.pdbx_strand_id
1 'polypeptide(L)'
;MGMMPPGHGGPSMGWMWGRGRSKPADTGPANSGLTGDPVIEEPQEPQGPKDLRSRWRNLKQSVRGTAAALPRVLRLVWDASPAVTIGLFAVTVVAGVIPALSAYTSKLLVNAVVLGIQVHAAPEKIADTIRFAFGPWKTPAFTTVNGIIFLAILQLAIFALIAFLSTARNITQQLLQNAVSMRIQLMVMEKAASLDLAFYEDPASYDLLRRAQTDSINRPVLMISTAFGLVQTALTFATMIALLVLVSPLLALLALLSPVPAFIADTRYGWRGYNIARWGSRLLRRMNYLVTLLTTDSYAKEVKLFGLGHYFIERYRLIG
;
A
#
# COMPACT_ATOMS: atom_id res chain seq x y z
N MET A 1 -45.42 -43.00 -22.91
CA MET A 1 -45.53 -41.52 -23.01
C MET A 1 -45.37 -40.92 -21.61
N GLY A 2 -44.44 -39.97 -21.45
CA GLY A 2 -44.24 -39.09 -20.27
C GLY A 2 -43.47 -39.72 -19.10
N MET A 3 -42.18 -39.44 -18.82
CA MET A 3 -41.45 -38.20 -18.45
C MET A 3 -41.50 -37.81 -16.95
N MET A 4 -40.33 -37.95 -16.29
CA MET A 4 -39.70 -37.25 -15.13
C MET A 4 -40.43 -37.13 -13.77
N PRO A 5 -39.71 -37.30 -12.64
CA PRO A 5 -39.06 -36.17 -11.93
C PRO A 5 -37.69 -36.56 -11.23
N PRO A 6 -37.13 -35.81 -10.25
CA PRO A 6 -36.25 -34.65 -10.42
C PRO A 6 -34.85 -34.78 -9.75
N GLY A 7 -33.92 -33.87 -10.10
CA GLY A 7 -33.07 -33.19 -9.09
C GLY A 7 -31.67 -33.72 -8.74
N HIS A 8 -30.66 -32.97 -9.21
CA HIS A 8 -29.37 -32.59 -8.58
C HIS A 8 -28.39 -33.65 -8.01
N GLY A 9 -27.28 -33.83 -8.73
CA GLY A 9 -25.97 -34.17 -8.16
C GLY A 9 -24.88 -33.34 -8.86
N GLY A 10 -24.29 -32.38 -8.16
CA GLY A 10 -23.13 -31.62 -8.68
C GLY A 10 -21.90 -32.54 -8.82
N PRO A 11 -20.99 -32.27 -9.77
CA PRO A 11 -19.79 -33.09 -9.93
C PRO A 11 -18.85 -32.88 -8.74
N SER A 12 -18.68 -33.95 -7.95
CA SER A 12 -17.71 -34.06 -6.88
C SER A 12 -16.28 -34.04 -7.46
N MET A 13 -15.52 -33.02 -7.10
CA MET A 13 -14.12 -32.85 -7.52
C MET A 13 -13.22 -33.72 -6.64
N GLY A 14 -13.07 -34.99 -7.02
CA GLY A 14 -12.16 -35.94 -6.39
C GLY A 14 -10.71 -35.60 -6.74
N TRP A 15 -9.97 -35.06 -5.77
CA TRP A 15 -8.53 -34.78 -5.89
C TRP A 15 -7.73 -36.09 -5.79
N MET A 16 -7.50 -36.75 -6.92
CA MET A 16 -6.59 -37.89 -7.01
C MET A 16 -5.15 -37.40 -7.15
N TRP A 17 -4.35 -37.62 -6.11
CA TRP A 17 -2.89 -37.42 -6.12
C TRP A 17 -2.22 -38.46 -7.04
N GLY A 18 -2.14 -38.16 -8.33
CA GLY A 18 -1.32 -38.90 -9.29
C GLY A 18 0.05 -38.25 -9.42
N ARG A 19 1.13 -39.00 -9.14
CA ARG A 19 2.51 -38.63 -9.51
C ARG A 19 2.60 -38.52 -11.04
N GLY A 20 2.34 -37.33 -11.58
CA GLY A 20 2.44 -37.03 -13.01
C GLY A 20 3.89 -36.84 -13.43
N ARG A 21 4.36 -37.69 -14.37
CA ARG A 21 5.59 -37.47 -15.13
C ARG A 21 5.56 -36.07 -15.76
N SER A 22 6.59 -35.28 -15.51
CA SER A 22 6.87 -34.03 -16.21
C SER A 22 6.94 -34.29 -17.71
N LYS A 23 5.93 -33.87 -18.48
CA LYS A 23 6.02 -33.82 -19.95
C LYS A 23 7.09 -32.77 -20.32
N PRO A 24 7.95 -33.03 -21.32
CA PRO A 24 8.87 -32.00 -21.81
C PRO A 24 8.07 -30.84 -22.40
N ALA A 25 8.55 -29.61 -22.15
CA ALA A 25 7.98 -28.41 -22.74
C ALA A 25 8.17 -28.46 -24.26
N ASP A 26 7.06 -28.64 -24.99
CA ASP A 26 7.06 -28.68 -26.45
C ASP A 26 7.15 -27.24 -26.99
N THR A 27 8.33 -26.81 -27.39
CA THR A 27 8.66 -25.41 -27.74
C THR A 27 8.42 -25.08 -29.22
N GLY A 28 7.46 -25.74 -29.88
CA GLY A 28 7.12 -25.49 -31.28
C GLY A 28 6.40 -24.14 -31.52
N PRO A 29 6.37 -23.63 -32.77
CA PRO A 29 5.68 -22.37 -33.14
C PRO A 29 4.16 -22.42 -32.89
N ALA A 30 3.56 -23.62 -32.89
CA ALA A 30 2.17 -23.85 -32.50
C ALA A 30 1.90 -23.62 -30.99
N ASN A 31 2.95 -23.52 -30.16
CA ASN A 31 2.86 -23.30 -28.71
C ASN A 31 3.22 -21.86 -28.30
N SER A 32 3.19 -20.92 -29.24
CA SER A 32 3.23 -19.47 -28.96
C SER A 32 2.12 -19.01 -27.98
N GLY A 33 1.11 -19.87 -27.73
CA GLY A 33 -0.03 -19.59 -26.84
C GLY A 33 -1.10 -18.69 -27.49
N LEU A 34 -0.77 -18.07 -28.62
CA LEU A 34 -1.68 -17.28 -29.47
C LEU A 34 -2.49 -18.17 -30.42
N THR A 35 -1.88 -19.21 -30.97
CA THR A 35 -2.48 -20.12 -31.97
C THR A 35 -2.66 -21.57 -31.50
N GLY A 36 -2.07 -21.94 -30.35
CA GLY A 36 -2.15 -23.30 -29.78
C GLY A 36 -3.42 -23.61 -29.00
N ASP A 37 -3.51 -24.79 -28.41
CA ASP A 37 -4.60 -25.21 -27.52
C ASP A 37 -4.70 -24.23 -26.32
N PRO A 38 -5.89 -23.71 -25.92
CA PRO A 38 -6.04 -22.82 -24.76
C PRO A 38 -5.79 -23.52 -23.39
N VAL A 39 -4.96 -24.56 -23.37
CA VAL A 39 -4.61 -25.29 -22.14
C VAL A 39 -3.89 -24.34 -21.19
N ILE A 40 -4.49 -24.17 -20.03
CA ILE A 40 -3.92 -23.44 -18.91
C ILE A 40 -2.75 -24.30 -18.39
N GLU A 41 -1.52 -23.84 -18.56
CA GLU A 41 -0.35 -24.49 -17.96
C GLU A 41 -0.55 -24.61 -16.44
N GLU A 42 -0.40 -25.82 -15.90
CA GLU A 42 -0.56 -26.07 -14.49
C GLU A 42 0.43 -25.24 -13.63
N PRO A 43 0.03 -24.86 -12.41
CA PRO A 43 0.86 -24.02 -11.58
C PRO A 43 2.20 -24.68 -11.27
N GLN A 44 3.30 -23.98 -11.57
CA GLN A 44 4.62 -24.37 -11.06
C GLN A 44 4.55 -24.48 -9.54
N GLU A 45 4.98 -25.63 -8.99
CA GLU A 45 4.90 -25.89 -7.55
C GLU A 45 5.50 -24.73 -6.73
N PRO A 46 4.85 -24.34 -5.62
CA PRO A 46 5.28 -23.20 -4.84
C PRO A 46 6.69 -23.43 -4.25
N GLN A 47 7.70 -22.80 -4.84
CA GLN A 47 9.07 -22.71 -4.30
C GLN A 47 9.16 -21.71 -3.12
N GLY A 48 8.16 -21.70 -2.25
CA GLY A 48 8.17 -20.85 -1.06
C GLY A 48 9.05 -21.45 0.04
N PRO A 49 9.73 -20.63 0.87
CA PRO A 49 10.46 -21.12 2.04
C PRO A 49 9.48 -21.85 2.97
N LYS A 50 9.64 -23.18 3.10
CA LYS A 50 8.80 -24.04 3.95
C LYS A 50 9.06 -23.82 5.46
N ASP A 51 10.15 -23.13 5.81
CA ASP A 51 10.66 -23.04 7.18
C ASP A 51 10.68 -21.60 7.74
N LEU A 52 10.40 -21.43 9.04
CA LEU A 52 10.34 -20.12 9.71
C LEU A 52 11.69 -19.39 9.68
N ARG A 53 12.80 -20.13 9.78
CA ARG A 53 14.15 -19.56 9.71
C ARG A 53 14.50 -19.02 8.32
N SER A 54 14.01 -19.65 7.26
CA SER A 54 14.23 -19.16 5.89
C SER A 54 13.36 -17.94 5.58
N ARG A 55 12.13 -17.88 6.12
CA ARG A 55 11.29 -16.66 6.09
C ARG A 55 11.96 -15.46 6.75
N TRP A 56 12.55 -15.64 7.94
CA TRP A 56 13.27 -14.58 8.65
C TRP A 56 14.50 -14.07 7.86
N ARG A 57 15.25 -14.99 7.23
CA ARG A 57 16.43 -14.64 6.43
C ARG A 57 16.07 -13.83 5.20
N ASN A 58 15.00 -14.22 4.50
CA ASN A 58 14.48 -13.49 3.34
C ASN A 58 13.99 -12.10 3.75
N LEU A 59 13.26 -11.98 4.86
CA LEU A 59 12.85 -10.70 5.41
C LEU A 59 14.06 -9.79 5.68
N LYS A 60 15.09 -10.32 6.35
CA LYS A 60 16.33 -9.57 6.65
C LYS A 60 17.03 -9.12 5.38
N GLN A 61 17.08 -9.96 4.34
CA GLN A 61 17.69 -9.60 3.05
C GLN A 61 16.89 -8.53 2.31
N SER A 62 15.55 -8.64 2.26
CA SER A 62 14.69 -7.63 1.65
C SER A 62 14.78 -6.28 2.37
N VAL A 63 14.73 -6.29 3.71
CA VAL A 63 14.90 -5.06 4.52
C VAL A 63 16.26 -4.44 4.29
N ARG A 64 17.34 -5.24 4.27
CA ARG A 64 18.69 -4.75 4.02
C ARG A 64 18.85 -4.17 2.61
N GLY A 65 18.27 -4.82 1.59
CA GLY A 65 18.29 -4.34 0.21
C GLY A 65 17.57 -3.00 0.05
N THR A 66 16.37 -2.87 0.62
CA THR A 66 15.61 -1.61 0.61
C THR A 66 16.32 -0.52 1.42
N ALA A 67 16.86 -0.85 2.59
CA ALA A 67 17.63 0.09 3.42
C ALA A 67 18.90 0.58 2.73
N ALA A 68 19.57 -0.27 1.94
CA ALA A 68 20.75 0.11 1.17
C ALA A 68 20.42 1.06 0.00
N ALA A 69 19.22 0.97 -0.57
CA ALA A 69 18.75 1.86 -1.64
C ALA A 69 18.26 3.22 -1.11
N LEU A 70 17.74 3.25 0.11
CA LEU A 70 17.17 4.44 0.76
C LEU A 70 18.09 5.68 0.76
N PRO A 71 19.38 5.62 1.12
CA PRO A 71 20.24 6.81 1.16
C PRO A 71 20.47 7.41 -0.22
N ARG A 72 20.53 6.59 -1.28
CA ARG A 72 20.68 7.08 -2.66
C ARG A 72 19.43 7.85 -3.12
N VAL A 73 18.27 7.32 -2.77
CA VAL A 73 16.98 7.97 -3.06
C VAL A 73 16.84 9.27 -2.25
N LEU A 74 17.17 9.24 -0.96
CA LEU A 74 17.15 10.44 -0.11
C LEU A 74 18.09 11.53 -0.63
N ARG A 75 19.28 11.16 -1.12
CA ARG A 75 20.22 12.11 -1.73
C ARG A 75 19.65 12.73 -3.00
N LEU A 76 19.04 11.92 -3.89
CA LEU A 76 18.39 12.43 -5.10
C LEU A 76 17.27 13.42 -4.79
N VAL A 77 16.50 13.17 -3.72
CA VAL A 77 15.43 14.05 -3.25
C VAL A 77 15.98 15.34 -2.67
N TRP A 78 17.03 15.23 -1.86
CA TRP A 78 17.73 16.38 -1.29
C TRP A 78 18.31 17.27 -2.39
N ASP A 79 18.91 16.67 -3.42
CA ASP A 79 19.47 17.37 -4.58
C ASP A 79 18.36 18.00 -5.45
N ALA A 80 17.13 17.45 -5.43
CA ALA A 80 16.00 18.02 -6.15
C ALA A 80 15.36 19.21 -5.43
N SER A 81 15.11 19.11 -4.11
CA SER A 81 14.60 20.22 -3.32
C SER A 81 14.84 20.05 -1.81
N PRO A 82 15.84 20.73 -1.23
CA PRO A 82 16.11 20.63 0.21
C PRO A 82 15.01 21.29 1.04
N ALA A 83 14.44 22.41 0.59
CA ALA A 83 13.39 23.12 1.32
C ALA A 83 12.10 22.30 1.46
N VAL A 84 11.66 21.65 0.37
CA VAL A 84 10.44 20.82 0.38
C VAL A 84 10.66 19.55 1.21
N THR A 85 11.87 18.99 1.18
CA THR A 85 12.22 17.80 1.98
C THR A 85 12.19 18.09 3.48
N ILE A 86 12.78 19.22 3.91
CA ILE A 86 12.76 19.65 5.31
C ILE A 86 11.32 19.95 5.75
N GLY A 87 10.55 20.68 4.92
CA GLY A 87 9.14 20.95 5.18
C GLY A 87 8.33 19.67 5.35
N LEU A 88 8.51 18.69 4.46
CA LEU A 88 7.82 17.40 4.53
C LEU A 88 8.22 16.64 5.80
N PHE A 89 9.50 16.61 6.16
CA PHE A 89 9.96 15.97 7.39
C PHE A 89 9.35 16.61 8.63
N ALA A 90 9.37 17.94 8.74
CA ALA A 90 8.78 18.68 9.85
C ALA A 90 7.27 18.40 9.98
N VAL A 91 6.53 18.51 8.88
CA VAL A 91 5.09 18.20 8.85
C VAL A 91 4.83 16.74 9.23
N THR A 92 5.67 15.81 8.79
CA THR A 92 5.54 14.38 9.10
C THR A 92 5.75 14.09 10.59
N VAL A 93 6.74 14.71 11.21
CA VAL A 93 7.01 14.57 12.65
C VAL A 93 5.84 15.10 13.46
N VAL A 94 5.36 16.31 13.14
CA VAL A 94 4.20 16.90 13.82
C VAL A 94 2.96 16.02 13.62
N ALA A 95 2.69 15.57 12.39
CA ALA A 95 1.57 14.70 12.07
C ALA A 95 1.60 13.33 12.78
N GLY A 96 2.77 12.81 13.16
CA GLY A 96 2.89 11.57 13.92
C GLY A 96 2.61 11.71 15.42
N VAL A 97 2.70 12.91 15.97
CA VAL A 97 2.41 13.18 17.40
C VAL A 97 0.94 13.56 17.62
N ILE A 98 0.31 14.23 16.65
CA ILE A 98 -1.04 14.75 16.82
C ILE A 98 -2.10 13.67 17.15
N PRO A 99 -2.11 12.46 16.56
CA PRO A 99 -3.10 11.44 16.94
C PRO A 99 -3.06 11.08 18.43
N ALA A 100 -1.87 11.05 19.03
CA ALA A 100 -1.72 10.83 20.47
C ALA A 100 -2.27 12.01 21.28
N LEU A 101 -2.03 13.26 20.83
CA LEU A 101 -2.64 14.45 21.45
C LEU A 101 -4.16 14.41 21.41
N SER A 102 -4.75 14.03 20.27
CA SER A 102 -6.20 13.87 20.12
C SER A 102 -6.76 12.80 21.06
N ALA A 103 -6.07 11.66 21.20
CA ALA A 103 -6.47 10.60 22.12
C ALA A 103 -6.40 11.07 23.58
N TYR A 104 -5.36 11.82 23.95
CA TYR A 104 -5.22 12.38 25.29
C TYR A 104 -6.34 13.39 25.63
N THR A 105 -6.65 14.30 24.71
CA THR A 105 -7.76 15.27 24.89
C THR A 105 -9.11 14.56 24.97
N SER A 106 -9.31 13.50 24.17
CA SER A 106 -10.53 12.67 24.25
C SER A 106 -10.69 12.01 25.62
N LYS A 107 -9.60 11.50 26.21
CA LYS A 107 -9.60 10.98 27.59
C LYS A 107 -10.01 12.05 28.60
N LEU A 108 -9.45 13.26 28.49
CA LEU A 108 -9.79 14.37 29.39
C LEU A 108 -11.27 14.76 29.26
N LEU A 109 -11.80 14.78 28.03
CA LEU A 109 -13.20 15.11 27.77
C LEU A 109 -14.12 14.06 28.39
N VAL A 110 -13.84 12.77 28.20
CA VAL A 110 -14.61 11.68 28.84
C VAL A 110 -14.58 11.81 30.35
N ASN A 111 -13.41 12.05 30.95
CA ASN A 111 -13.29 12.23 32.40
C ASN A 111 -14.08 13.46 32.90
N ALA A 112 -14.06 14.57 32.15
CA ALA A 112 -14.81 15.77 32.50
C ALA A 112 -16.32 15.53 32.43
N VAL A 113 -16.81 14.80 31.43
CA VAL A 113 -18.22 14.44 31.29
C VAL A 113 -18.65 13.51 32.42
N VAL A 114 -17.85 12.49 32.76
CA VAL A 114 -18.14 11.59 33.89
C VAL A 114 -18.20 12.36 35.20
N LEU A 115 -17.27 13.29 35.43
CA LEU A 115 -17.29 14.15 36.61
C LEU A 115 -18.52 15.06 36.65
N GLY A 116 -18.95 15.59 35.50
CA GLY A 116 -20.20 16.36 35.40
C GLY A 116 -21.45 15.56 35.73
N ILE A 117 -21.51 14.29 35.30
CA ILE A 117 -22.61 13.39 35.68
C ILE A 117 -22.62 13.17 37.20
N GLN A 118 -21.46 12.99 37.83
CA GLN A 118 -21.34 12.79 39.28
C GLN A 118 -21.72 14.03 40.09
N VAL A 119 -21.29 15.22 39.65
CA VAL A 119 -21.68 16.51 40.27
C VAL A 119 -23.20 16.71 40.17
N HIS A 120 -23.80 16.41 39.02
CA HIS A 120 -25.25 16.50 38.85
C HIS A 120 -26.01 15.49 39.73
N ALA A 121 -25.47 14.29 39.93
CA ALA A 121 -26.08 13.25 40.76
C ALA A 121 -25.97 13.50 42.28
N ALA A 122 -24.92 14.21 42.75
CA ALA A 122 -24.69 14.49 44.16
C ALA A 122 -24.11 15.91 44.40
N PRO A 123 -24.91 16.97 44.21
CA PRO A 123 -24.44 18.35 44.21
C PRO A 123 -23.82 18.83 45.54
N GLU A 124 -24.18 18.23 46.67
CA GLU A 124 -23.64 18.62 47.99
C GLU A 124 -22.29 17.95 48.34
N LYS A 125 -21.88 16.90 47.61
CA LYS A 125 -20.69 16.10 47.97
C LYS A 125 -19.47 16.37 47.10
N ILE A 126 -19.64 17.01 45.94
CA ILE A 126 -18.57 17.21 44.96
C ILE A 126 -18.53 18.68 44.55
N ALA A 127 -17.37 19.32 44.71
CA ALA A 127 -17.17 20.69 44.26
C ALA A 127 -17.28 20.78 42.72
N ASP A 128 -18.10 21.70 42.22
CA ASP A 128 -18.28 22.00 40.78
C ASP A 128 -17.07 22.75 40.19
N THR A 129 -15.88 22.18 40.36
CA THR A 129 -14.64 22.76 39.84
C THR A 129 -13.82 21.69 39.16
N ILE A 130 -13.53 21.89 37.88
CA ILE A 130 -12.59 21.08 37.12
C ILE A 130 -11.31 21.88 36.89
N ARG A 131 -10.18 21.24 37.17
CA ARG A 131 -8.85 21.76 36.85
C ARG A 131 -8.18 20.80 35.88
N PHE A 132 -7.79 21.30 34.72
CA PHE A 132 -7.03 20.54 33.76
C PHE A 132 -5.54 20.80 33.98
N ALA A 133 -4.77 19.72 34.05
CA ALA A 133 -3.32 19.77 34.09
C ALA A 133 -2.78 19.30 32.74
N PHE A 134 -2.31 20.24 31.92
CA PHE A 134 -1.58 19.94 30.69
C PHE A 134 -0.08 19.97 31.02
N GLY A 135 0.43 18.92 31.66
CA GLY A 135 1.80 18.89 32.16
C GLY A 135 2.05 20.01 33.20
N PRO A 136 3.05 20.89 33.02
CA PRO A 136 3.36 21.96 33.98
C PRO A 136 2.35 23.12 33.96
N TRP A 137 1.45 23.17 32.99
CA TRP A 137 0.47 24.25 32.84
C TRP A 137 -0.82 23.88 33.57
N LYS A 138 -1.11 24.63 34.65
CA LYS A 138 -2.37 24.52 35.39
C LYS A 138 -3.36 25.53 34.81
N THR A 139 -4.49 25.07 34.30
CA THR A 139 -5.55 25.98 33.86
C THR A 139 -6.26 26.60 35.07
N PRO A 140 -6.88 27.80 34.92
CA PRO A 140 -7.81 28.31 35.92
C PRO A 140 -8.92 27.29 36.21
N ALA A 141 -9.51 27.37 37.41
CA ALA A 141 -10.62 26.51 37.79
C ALA A 141 -11.86 26.90 36.96
N PHE A 142 -12.40 25.94 36.22
CA PHE A 142 -13.64 26.11 35.46
C PHE A 142 -14.78 25.39 36.17
N THR A 143 -16.01 25.90 36.03
CA THR A 143 -17.21 25.10 36.31
C THR A 143 -17.25 23.90 35.38
N THR A 144 -17.90 22.81 35.79
CA THR A 144 -17.87 21.55 35.03
C THR A 144 -18.37 21.72 33.60
N VAL A 145 -19.46 22.47 33.41
CA VAL A 145 -20.03 22.76 32.09
C VAL A 145 -19.04 23.55 31.21
N ASN A 146 -18.43 24.59 31.75
CA ASN A 146 -17.47 25.41 31.00
C ASN A 146 -16.18 24.64 30.67
N GLY A 147 -15.75 23.74 31.56
CA GLY A 147 -14.63 22.85 31.32
C GLY A 147 -14.88 21.87 30.18
N ILE A 148 -16.09 21.30 30.10
CA ILE A 148 -16.50 20.41 28.99
C ILE A 148 -16.54 21.19 27.67
N ILE A 149 -17.14 22.38 27.64
CA ILE A 149 -17.20 23.23 26.44
C ILE A 149 -15.79 23.61 25.98
N PHE A 150 -14.91 24.01 26.89
CA PHE A 150 -13.51 24.33 26.59
C PHE A 150 -12.77 23.15 25.95
N LEU A 151 -12.91 21.95 26.53
CA LEU A 151 -12.31 20.73 25.97
C LEU A 151 -12.91 20.34 24.62
N ALA A 152 -14.21 20.55 24.41
CA ALA A 152 -14.86 20.28 23.14
C ALA A 152 -14.34 21.23 22.03
N ILE A 153 -14.19 22.52 22.33
CA ILE A 153 -13.58 23.49 21.40
C ILE A 153 -12.12 23.14 21.12
N LEU A 154 -11.36 22.78 22.15
CA LEU A 154 -9.97 22.34 22.00
C LEU A 154 -9.87 21.08 21.11
N GLN A 155 -10.75 20.10 21.32
CA GLN A 155 -10.82 18.88 20.51
C GLN A 155 -11.14 19.20 19.05
N LEU A 156 -12.09 20.11 18.80
CA LEU A 156 -12.43 20.58 17.46
C LEU A 156 -11.23 21.28 16.80
N ALA A 157 -10.51 22.13 17.54
CA ALA A 157 -9.32 22.79 17.05
C ALA A 157 -8.20 21.80 16.70
N ILE A 158 -8.01 20.75 17.51
CA ILE A 158 -7.06 19.66 17.22
C ILE A 158 -7.49 18.90 15.95
N PHE A 159 -8.77 18.60 15.76
CA PHE A 159 -9.26 17.95 14.54
C PHE A 159 -9.08 18.83 13.30
N ALA A 160 -9.35 20.13 13.39
CA ALA A 160 -9.07 21.07 12.31
C ALA A 160 -7.57 21.11 11.99
N LEU A 161 -6.71 21.11 13.01
CA LEU A 161 -5.26 21.06 12.84
C LEU A 161 -4.80 19.76 12.18
N ILE A 162 -5.38 18.60 12.53
CA ILE A 162 -5.11 17.31 11.87
C ILE A 162 -5.45 17.40 10.38
N ALA A 163 -6.64 17.90 10.04
CA ALA A 163 -7.09 18.03 8.67
C ALA A 163 -6.21 19.00 7.86
N PHE A 164 -5.77 20.10 8.49
CA PHE A 164 -4.84 21.04 7.89
C PHE A 164 -3.48 20.40 7.63
N LEU A 165 -2.88 19.74 8.63
CA LEU A 165 -1.57 19.09 8.46
C LEU A 165 -1.61 17.93 7.46
N SER A 166 -2.70 17.15 7.42
CA SER A 166 -2.84 16.07 6.43
C SER A 166 -2.89 16.63 5.01
N THR A 167 -3.59 17.75 4.82
CA THR A 167 -3.67 18.46 3.54
C THR A 167 -2.31 19.05 3.16
N ALA A 168 -1.67 19.77 4.09
CA ALA A 168 -0.33 20.33 3.88
C ALA A 168 0.68 19.25 3.50
N ARG A 169 0.67 18.11 4.22
CA ARG A 169 1.51 16.95 3.92
C ARG A 169 1.26 16.42 2.52
N ASN A 170 -0.01 16.25 2.12
CA ASN A 170 -0.36 15.76 0.79
C ASN A 170 0.13 16.69 -0.32
N ILE A 171 -0.04 18.01 -0.15
CA ILE A 171 0.44 19.01 -1.11
C ILE A 171 1.96 18.99 -1.20
N THR A 172 2.67 19.06 -0.06
CA THR A 172 4.14 19.01 -0.04
C THR A 172 4.65 17.71 -0.66
N GLN A 173 3.98 16.60 -0.39
CA GLN A 173 4.32 15.31 -0.99
C GLN A 173 4.17 15.40 -2.51
N GLN A 174 3.02 15.84 -3.05
CA GLN A 174 2.79 15.99 -4.49
C GLN A 174 3.81 16.93 -5.18
N LEU A 175 4.12 18.07 -4.57
CA LEU A 175 5.16 18.98 -5.06
C LEU A 175 6.52 18.29 -5.17
N LEU A 176 6.88 17.49 -4.15
CA LEU A 176 8.11 16.71 -4.17
C LEU A 176 8.09 15.64 -5.27
N GLN A 177 6.96 14.95 -5.46
CA GLN A 177 6.79 13.95 -6.52
C GLN A 177 7.02 14.58 -7.91
N ASN A 178 6.42 15.75 -8.15
CA ASN A 178 6.56 16.48 -9.41
C ASN A 178 7.99 16.96 -9.63
N ALA A 179 8.63 17.54 -8.61
CA ALA A 179 10.01 18.02 -8.70
C ALA A 179 11.00 16.89 -9.01
N VAL A 180 10.86 15.74 -8.32
CA VAL A 180 11.70 14.56 -8.54
C VAL A 180 11.43 13.95 -9.92
N SER A 181 10.16 13.83 -10.33
CA SER A 181 9.77 13.34 -11.65
C SER A 181 10.40 14.17 -12.77
N MET A 182 10.25 15.50 -12.69
CA MET A 182 10.81 16.43 -13.66
C MET A 182 12.34 16.35 -13.71
N ARG A 183 13.01 16.25 -12.56
CA ARG A 183 14.47 16.10 -12.50
C ARG A 183 14.94 14.81 -13.15
N ILE A 184 14.27 13.69 -12.88
CA ILE A 184 14.58 12.40 -13.51
C ILE A 184 14.35 12.47 -15.02
N GLN A 185 13.25 13.07 -15.46
CA GLN A 185 12.95 13.22 -16.89
C GLN A 185 14.01 14.04 -17.61
N LEU A 186 14.47 15.16 -17.03
CA LEU A 186 15.56 15.95 -17.58
C LEU A 186 16.87 15.15 -17.66
N MET A 187 17.23 14.41 -16.61
CA MET A 187 18.44 13.56 -16.64
C MET A 187 18.36 12.48 -17.74
N VAL A 188 17.18 11.90 -17.97
CA VAL A 188 16.97 10.93 -19.06
C VAL A 188 17.10 11.61 -20.42
N MET A 189 16.52 12.81 -20.60
CA MET A 189 16.62 13.57 -21.85
C MET A 189 18.06 14.00 -22.16
N GLU A 190 18.77 14.56 -21.18
CA GLU A 190 20.18 14.95 -21.30
C GLU A 190 21.05 13.74 -21.65
N LYS A 191 20.80 12.59 -21.00
CA LYS A 191 21.55 11.38 -21.32
C LYS A 191 21.20 10.85 -22.71
N ALA A 192 19.93 10.86 -23.11
CA ALA A 192 19.48 10.43 -24.43
C ALA A 192 20.13 11.26 -25.56
N ALA A 193 20.26 12.57 -25.35
CA ALA A 193 20.92 13.49 -26.30
C ALA A 193 22.44 13.25 -26.41
N SER A 194 23.06 12.68 -25.37
CA SER A 194 24.50 12.37 -25.36
C SER A 194 24.86 11.01 -25.98
N LEU A 195 23.87 10.21 -26.41
CA LEU A 195 24.08 8.85 -26.90
C LEU A 195 24.22 8.86 -28.43
N ASP A 196 25.20 8.11 -28.94
CA ASP A 196 25.44 7.96 -30.38
C ASP A 196 24.32 7.16 -31.07
N LEU A 197 24.19 7.34 -32.39
CA LEU A 197 23.17 6.66 -33.19
C LEU A 197 23.28 5.12 -33.09
N ALA A 198 24.51 4.59 -32.97
CA ALA A 198 24.76 3.15 -32.79
C ALA A 198 24.07 2.56 -31.54
N PHE A 199 23.81 3.36 -30.50
CA PHE A 199 23.05 2.92 -29.33
C PHE A 199 21.59 2.62 -29.65
N TYR A 200 21.02 3.26 -30.68
CA TYR A 200 19.63 3.05 -31.07
C TYR A 200 19.41 1.85 -32.01
N GLU A 201 20.49 1.28 -32.54
CA GLU A 201 20.43 0.12 -33.44
C GLU A 201 20.26 -1.21 -32.69
N ASP A 202 20.62 -1.25 -31.40
CA ASP A 202 20.47 -2.43 -30.56
C ASP A 202 19.10 -2.45 -29.84
N PRO A 203 18.29 -3.52 -30.01
CA PRO A 203 17.02 -3.67 -29.33
C PRO A 203 17.12 -3.62 -27.79
N ALA A 204 18.22 -4.12 -27.20
CA ALA A 204 18.38 -4.09 -25.74
C ALA A 204 18.58 -2.66 -25.21
N SER A 205 19.26 -1.84 -25.99
CA SER A 205 19.50 -0.41 -25.72
C SER A 205 18.21 0.42 -25.84
N TYR A 206 17.37 0.14 -26.84
CA TYR A 206 16.02 0.72 -26.97
C TYR A 206 15.13 0.36 -25.77
N ASP A 207 15.16 -0.91 -25.35
CA ASP A 207 14.45 -1.39 -24.18
C ASP A 207 14.90 -0.69 -22.89
N LEU A 208 16.20 -0.43 -22.76
CA LEU A 208 16.79 0.27 -21.62
C LEU A 208 16.29 1.71 -21.52
N LEU A 209 16.27 2.44 -22.65
CA LEU A 209 15.75 3.80 -22.72
C LEU A 209 14.25 3.84 -22.40
N ARG A 210 13.49 2.89 -22.95
CA ARG A 210 12.04 2.78 -22.70
C ARG A 210 11.73 2.45 -21.24
N ARG A 211 12.50 1.55 -20.61
CA ARG A 211 12.39 1.27 -19.17
C ARG A 211 12.80 2.49 -18.33
N ALA A 212 13.85 3.22 -18.72
CA ALA A 212 14.22 4.46 -18.05
C ALA A 212 13.07 5.49 -18.10
N GLN A 213 12.41 5.64 -19.24
CA GLN A 213 11.30 6.57 -19.42
C GLN A 213 10.02 6.13 -18.68
N THR A 214 9.68 4.84 -18.72
CA THR A 214 8.37 4.36 -18.23
C THR A 214 8.42 3.92 -16.76
N ASP A 215 9.48 3.21 -16.35
CA ASP A 215 9.60 2.63 -15.01
C ASP A 215 10.33 3.55 -14.01
N SER A 216 11.27 4.40 -14.47
CA SER A 216 12.12 5.16 -13.54
C SER A 216 11.47 6.44 -13.01
N ILE A 217 10.40 6.93 -13.62
CA ILE A 217 9.73 8.15 -13.17
C ILE A 217 8.91 7.90 -11.90
N ASN A 218 8.10 6.84 -11.87
CA ASN A 218 7.14 6.62 -10.79
C ASN A 218 7.69 5.82 -9.60
N ARG A 219 8.62 4.89 -9.82
CA ARG A 219 9.12 4.01 -8.75
C ARG A 219 9.88 4.74 -7.64
N PRO A 220 10.82 5.66 -7.93
CA PRO A 220 11.54 6.39 -6.88
C PRO A 220 10.60 7.26 -6.05
N VAL A 221 9.66 7.93 -6.71
CA VAL A 221 8.62 8.75 -6.08
C VAL A 221 7.79 7.94 -5.07
N LEU A 222 7.37 6.73 -5.45
CA LEU A 222 6.66 5.82 -4.55
C LEU A 222 7.53 5.34 -3.38
N MET A 223 8.82 5.08 -3.60
CA MET A 223 9.73 4.71 -2.50
C MET A 223 9.89 5.84 -1.47
N ILE A 224 9.88 7.09 -1.93
CA ILE A 224 9.97 8.27 -1.06
C ILE A 224 8.70 8.40 -0.21
N SER A 225 7.53 8.37 -0.86
CA SER A 225 6.25 8.49 -0.15
C SER A 225 6.05 7.38 0.89
N THR A 226 6.42 6.15 0.53
CA THR A 226 6.36 5.00 1.45
C THR A 226 7.36 5.12 2.59
N ALA A 227 8.57 5.64 2.37
CA ALA A 227 9.55 5.87 3.42
C ALA A 227 9.08 6.91 4.45
N PHE A 228 8.62 8.08 3.98
CA PHE A 228 8.07 9.11 4.87
C PHE A 228 6.79 8.64 5.56
N GLY A 229 5.94 7.90 4.86
CA GLY A 229 4.77 7.23 5.46
C GLY A 229 5.17 6.27 6.57
N LEU A 230 6.20 5.45 6.36
CA LEU A 230 6.68 4.51 7.38
C LEU A 230 7.23 5.23 8.62
N VAL A 231 7.99 6.31 8.43
CA VAL A 231 8.46 7.15 9.55
C VAL A 231 7.28 7.72 10.34
N GLN A 232 6.26 8.23 9.64
CA GLN A 232 5.05 8.73 10.28
C GLN A 232 4.34 7.64 11.07
N THR A 233 4.07 6.49 10.45
CA THR A 233 3.37 5.38 11.09
C THR A 233 4.14 4.86 12.29
N ALA A 234 5.47 4.76 12.20
CA ALA A 234 6.32 4.39 13.31
C ALA A 234 6.25 5.41 14.46
N LEU A 235 6.27 6.71 14.14
CA LEU A 235 6.14 7.77 15.14
C LEU A 235 4.76 7.73 15.81
N THR A 236 3.68 7.62 15.04
CA THR A 236 2.31 7.48 15.55
C THR A 236 2.16 6.23 16.42
N PHE A 237 2.74 5.11 16.00
CA PHE A 237 2.71 3.87 16.77
C PHE A 237 3.47 4.02 18.09
N ALA A 238 4.67 4.61 18.06
CA ALA A 238 5.48 4.85 19.26
C ALA A 238 4.79 5.82 20.23
N THR A 239 4.22 6.94 19.74
CA THR A 239 3.52 7.92 20.57
C THR A 239 2.24 7.35 21.16
N MET A 240 1.50 6.55 20.40
CA MET A 240 0.28 5.90 20.88
C MET A 240 0.59 4.83 21.94
N ILE A 241 1.62 4.00 21.73
CA ILE A 241 2.06 3.02 22.73
C ILE A 241 2.53 3.73 24.00
N ALA A 242 3.36 4.77 23.87
CA ALA A 242 3.82 5.55 25.01
C ALA A 242 2.61 6.07 25.81
N LEU A 243 1.63 6.68 25.15
CA LEU A 243 0.40 7.14 25.79
C LEU A 243 -0.35 5.99 26.48
N LEU A 244 -0.44 4.83 25.86
CA LEU A 244 -1.15 3.67 26.42
C LEU A 244 -0.44 3.10 27.65
N VAL A 245 0.89 3.04 27.65
CA VAL A 245 1.71 2.63 28.79
C VAL A 245 1.54 3.59 29.98
N LEU A 246 1.44 4.90 29.72
CA LEU A 246 1.12 5.89 30.77
C LEU A 246 -0.27 5.70 31.38
N VAL A 247 -1.24 5.15 30.64
CA VAL A 247 -2.59 4.89 31.16
C VAL A 247 -2.66 3.57 31.92
N SER A 248 -2.21 2.48 31.32
CA SER A 248 -2.13 1.16 31.96
C SER A 248 -1.16 0.25 31.19
N PRO A 249 -0.07 -0.22 31.81
CA PRO A 249 0.87 -1.15 31.18
C PRO A 249 0.24 -2.47 30.74
N LEU A 250 -0.79 -2.95 31.44
CA LEU A 250 -1.46 -4.21 31.12
C LEU A 250 -2.33 -4.06 29.86
N LEU A 251 -3.05 -2.95 29.73
CA LEU A 251 -3.79 -2.64 28.50
C LEU A 251 -2.84 -2.48 27.31
N ALA A 252 -1.66 -1.91 27.52
CA ALA A 252 -0.64 -1.78 26.48
C ALA A 252 -0.16 -3.14 25.99
N LEU A 253 0.10 -4.08 26.90
CA LEU A 253 0.51 -5.43 26.55
C LEU A 253 -0.58 -6.18 25.75
N LEU A 254 -1.84 -6.11 26.19
CA LEU A 254 -2.96 -6.73 25.48
C LEU A 254 -3.19 -6.11 24.10
N ALA A 255 -3.11 -4.78 23.98
CA ALA A 255 -3.23 -4.07 22.71
C ALA A 255 -2.09 -4.42 21.74
N LEU A 256 -0.89 -4.71 22.23
CA LEU A 256 0.26 -5.12 21.41
C LEU A 256 0.14 -6.57 20.92
N LEU A 257 -0.47 -7.44 21.73
CA LEU A 257 -0.66 -8.86 21.41
C LEU A 257 -1.86 -9.10 20.48
N SER A 258 -2.90 -8.26 20.55
CA SER A 258 -4.13 -8.40 19.76
C SER A 258 -3.92 -8.49 18.24
N PRO A 259 -3.02 -7.70 17.59
CA PRO A 259 -2.79 -7.79 16.14
C PRO A 259 -1.97 -9.01 15.70
N VAL A 260 -1.34 -9.75 16.61
CA VAL A 260 -0.42 -10.85 16.24
C VAL A 260 -1.12 -11.97 15.45
N PRO A 261 -2.30 -12.48 15.86
CA PRO A 261 -3.03 -13.49 15.08
C PRO A 261 -3.48 -12.96 13.71
N ALA A 262 -3.93 -11.70 13.66
CA ALA A 262 -4.32 -11.04 12.42
C ALA A 262 -3.13 -10.95 11.45
N PHE A 263 -1.96 -10.53 11.95
CA PHE A 263 -0.72 -10.47 11.17
C PHE A 263 -0.32 -11.83 10.60
N ILE A 264 -0.47 -12.92 11.37
CA ILE A 264 -0.19 -14.29 10.89
C ILE A 264 -1.17 -14.69 9.78
N ALA A 265 -2.46 -14.39 9.96
CA ALA A 265 -3.48 -14.65 8.95
C ALA A 265 -3.18 -13.86 7.66
N ASP A 266 -2.96 -12.55 7.77
CA ASP A 266 -2.67 -11.67 6.63
C ASP A 266 -1.42 -12.11 5.88
N THR A 267 -0.36 -12.50 6.59
CA THR A 267 0.86 -13.04 5.96
C THR A 267 0.56 -14.32 5.16
N ARG A 268 -0.31 -15.20 5.68
CA ARG A 268 -0.70 -16.43 5.00
C ARG A 268 -1.56 -16.16 3.76
N TYR A 269 -2.55 -15.27 3.87
CA TYR A 269 -3.41 -14.89 2.75
C TYR A 269 -2.64 -14.08 1.70
N GLY A 270 -1.72 -13.21 2.10
CA GLY A 270 -0.83 -12.47 1.20
C GLY A 270 0.03 -13.41 0.35
N TRP A 271 0.56 -14.49 0.94
CA TRP A 271 1.30 -15.50 0.16
C TRP A 271 0.44 -16.26 -0.84
N ARG A 272 -0.81 -16.60 -0.46
CA ARG A 272 -1.77 -17.21 -1.39
C ARG A 272 -2.09 -16.25 -2.54
N GLY A 273 -2.33 -14.97 -2.25
CA GLY A 273 -2.55 -13.93 -3.25
C GLY A 273 -1.36 -13.76 -4.18
N TYR A 274 -0.13 -13.75 -3.66
CA TYR A 274 1.09 -13.70 -4.46
C TYR A 274 1.18 -14.90 -5.41
N ASN A 275 0.90 -16.11 -4.94
CA ASN A 275 0.93 -17.31 -5.79
C ASN A 275 -0.12 -17.22 -6.91
N ILE A 276 -1.35 -16.80 -6.59
CA ILE A 276 -2.41 -16.59 -7.58
C ILE A 276 -1.99 -15.54 -8.62
N ALA A 277 -1.46 -14.40 -8.18
CA ALA A 277 -1.00 -13.35 -9.08
C ALA A 277 0.17 -13.81 -9.96
N ARG A 278 1.12 -14.57 -9.39
CA ARG A 278 2.25 -15.15 -10.12
C ARG A 278 1.78 -16.14 -11.18
N TRP A 279 0.80 -16.97 -10.86
CA TRP A 279 0.18 -17.90 -11.83
C TRP A 279 -0.59 -17.14 -12.91
N GLY A 280 -1.39 -16.16 -12.53
CA GLY A 280 -2.18 -15.32 -13.45
C GLY A 280 -1.34 -14.42 -14.35
N SER A 281 -0.06 -14.18 -14.05
CA SER A 281 0.80 -13.27 -14.84
C SER A 281 0.93 -13.66 -16.32
N ARG A 282 1.01 -14.96 -16.65
CA ARG A 282 1.08 -15.39 -18.06
C ARG A 282 -0.26 -15.20 -18.76
N LEU A 283 -1.35 -15.57 -18.07
CA LEU A 283 -2.73 -15.43 -18.55
C LEU A 283 -3.08 -13.96 -18.82
N LEU A 284 -2.88 -13.10 -17.82
CA LEU A 284 -3.13 -11.66 -17.90
C LEU A 284 -2.28 -10.99 -18.99
N ARG A 285 -1.03 -11.45 -19.21
CA ARG A 285 -0.20 -10.96 -20.31
C ARG A 285 -0.80 -11.30 -21.68
N ARG A 286 -1.34 -12.51 -21.87
CA ARG A 286 -2.03 -12.90 -23.11
C ARG A 286 -3.32 -12.11 -23.31
N MET A 287 -4.12 -11.98 -22.26
CA MET A 287 -5.36 -11.18 -22.28
C MET A 287 -5.08 -9.72 -22.64
N ASN A 288 -4.08 -9.10 -21.98
CA ASN A 288 -3.66 -7.74 -22.30
C ASN A 288 -3.16 -7.61 -23.73
N TYR A 289 -2.40 -8.58 -24.24
CA TYR A 289 -1.95 -8.56 -25.64
C TYR A 289 -3.13 -8.56 -26.62
N LEU A 290 -4.13 -9.44 -26.43
CA LEU A 290 -5.34 -9.47 -27.26
C LEU A 290 -6.12 -8.15 -27.19
N VAL A 291 -6.23 -7.57 -25.99
CA VAL A 291 -6.85 -6.25 -25.80
C VAL A 291 -6.07 -5.19 -26.57
N THR A 292 -4.75 -5.10 -26.40
CA THR A 292 -3.90 -4.13 -27.11
C THR A 292 -4.00 -4.28 -28.63
N LEU A 293 -4.07 -5.51 -29.14
CA LEU A 293 -4.16 -5.77 -30.58
C LEU A 293 -5.47 -5.26 -31.18
N LEU A 294 -6.57 -5.30 -30.41
CA LEU A 294 -7.88 -4.82 -30.84
C LEU A 294 -8.09 -3.31 -30.61
N THR A 295 -7.42 -2.71 -29.64
CA THR A 295 -7.67 -1.33 -29.19
C THR A 295 -6.62 -0.31 -29.65
N THR A 296 -5.48 -0.75 -30.19
CA THR A 296 -4.40 0.14 -30.64
C THR A 296 -4.50 0.45 -32.12
N ASP A 297 -4.40 1.73 -32.49
CA ASP A 297 -4.45 2.21 -33.88
C ASP A 297 -3.41 1.52 -34.80
N SER A 298 -2.21 1.25 -34.28
CA SER A 298 -1.12 0.61 -35.02
C SER A 298 -1.53 -0.70 -35.71
N TYR A 299 -2.42 -1.48 -35.09
CA TYR A 299 -2.89 -2.78 -35.62
C TYR A 299 -4.31 -2.69 -36.21
N ALA A 300 -5.01 -1.57 -36.04
CA ALA A 300 -6.41 -1.42 -36.41
C ALA A 300 -6.65 -1.67 -37.90
N LYS A 301 -5.71 -1.23 -38.76
CA LYS A 301 -5.80 -1.42 -40.22
C LYS A 301 -5.74 -2.90 -40.59
N GLU A 302 -4.83 -3.66 -40.01
CA GLU A 302 -4.69 -5.10 -40.24
C GLU A 302 -5.90 -5.86 -39.71
N VAL A 303 -6.33 -5.57 -38.48
CA VAL A 303 -7.49 -6.22 -37.86
C VAL A 303 -8.77 -5.97 -38.67
N LYS A 304 -8.96 -4.77 -39.20
CA LYS A 304 -10.12 -4.42 -40.04
C LYS A 304 -10.02 -5.01 -41.44
N LEU A 305 -8.85 -4.98 -42.07
CA LEU A 305 -8.62 -5.54 -43.40
C LEU A 305 -8.84 -7.05 -43.44
N PHE A 306 -8.38 -7.76 -42.41
CA PHE A 306 -8.49 -9.22 -42.30
C PHE A 306 -9.73 -9.70 -41.52
N GLY A 307 -10.57 -8.80 -41.00
CA GLY A 307 -11.78 -9.18 -40.26
C GLY A 307 -11.53 -9.93 -38.94
N LEU A 308 -10.34 -9.80 -38.34
CA LEU A 308 -9.88 -10.60 -37.20
C LEU A 308 -10.51 -10.20 -35.85
N GLY A 309 -11.37 -9.19 -35.83
CA GLY A 309 -11.98 -8.65 -34.60
C GLY A 309 -12.73 -9.72 -33.80
N HIS A 310 -13.62 -10.48 -34.45
CA HIS A 310 -14.39 -11.53 -33.79
C HIS A 310 -13.51 -12.68 -33.28
N TYR A 311 -12.50 -13.07 -34.06
CA TYR A 311 -11.56 -14.13 -33.68
C TYR A 311 -10.83 -13.82 -32.35
N PHE A 312 -10.29 -12.61 -32.19
CA PHE A 312 -9.59 -12.23 -30.97
C PHE A 312 -10.54 -12.07 -29.77
N ILE A 313 -11.79 -11.65 -29.98
CA ILE A 313 -12.81 -11.57 -28.93
C ILE A 313 -13.20 -12.97 -28.43
N GLU A 314 -13.43 -13.92 -29.35
CA GLU A 314 -13.70 -15.31 -28.99
C GLU A 314 -12.52 -15.93 -28.25
N ARG A 315 -11.30 -15.66 -28.72
CA ARG A 315 -10.10 -16.14 -28.04
C ARG A 315 -9.94 -15.56 -26.64
N TYR A 316 -10.27 -14.28 -26.44
CA TYR A 316 -10.28 -13.67 -25.11
C TYR A 316 -11.29 -14.35 -24.18
N ARG A 317 -12.49 -14.69 -24.67
CA ARG A 317 -13.52 -15.42 -23.91
C ARG A 317 -13.15 -16.85 -23.57
N LEU A 318 -12.29 -17.50 -24.36
CA LEU A 318 -11.81 -18.85 -24.05
C LEU A 318 -10.72 -18.85 -22.97
N ILE A 319 -10.03 -17.72 -22.77
CA ILE A 319 -8.92 -17.58 -21.83
C ILE A 319 -9.41 -17.15 -20.43
N GLY A 320 -10.49 -16.36 -20.34
CA GLY A 320 -11.06 -15.85 -19.10
C GLY A 320 -12.23 -16.68 -18.59
#